data_AF-A0A5I0BIA6-F1
#
_entry.id   AF-A0A5I0BIA6-F1
#
_cell.length_a   1.000
_cell.length_b   1.000
_cell.length_c   1.000
_cell.angle_alpha   90.00
_cell.angle_beta   90.00
_cell.angle_gamma   90.00
#
_symmetry.space_group_name_H-M   'P 1'
#
loop_
_entity.id
_entity.type
_entity.pdbx_description
1 polymer ?
#
loop_
_entity_poly.entity_id
_entity_poly.type
_entity_poly.pdbx_seq_one_letter_code
_entity_poly.pdbx_strand_id
1 'polypeptide(L)'
;MLAEKQLKPELQSGKIFNLTETNINNVKIQPSSIDLTVKFIHIPGKKNTKKSHTIEPGETVILELNEVFSLSNEISGIVFPKNTLSKNGIIMTNPGHVDPGYKGILTLYLVNMSKENFNLREKDAVARLLLFKTSSPTNGYQGPSPIQVDQSQLERMGKDFAGLDTRIPVAIGKVLSKWSVGLFVLVALMLSIVGLAVPVAFTITSSYLDNTKDLKQNIKDQEQKIEKLNKEIIILNSREPKPSATISKKAVN
;
A
#
# COMPACT_ATOMS: atom_id res chain seq x y z
N MET A 1 -28.20 25.76 -25.14
CA MET A 1 -28.06 25.90 -23.68
C MET A 1 -28.60 27.25 -23.26
N LEU A 2 -29.31 27.33 -22.14
CA LEU A 2 -29.87 28.56 -21.61
C LEU A 2 -28.78 29.49 -21.07
N ALA A 3 -28.87 30.77 -21.41
CA ALA A 3 -28.01 31.80 -20.84
C ALA A 3 -28.52 32.27 -19.47
N GLU A 4 -27.67 32.90 -18.65
CA GLU A 4 -28.01 33.43 -17.33
C GLU A 4 -29.32 34.24 -17.31
N LYS A 5 -29.51 35.12 -18.32
CA LYS A 5 -30.73 35.95 -18.45
C LYS A 5 -32.01 35.12 -18.62
N GLN A 6 -31.90 33.92 -19.18
CA GLN A 6 -33.01 32.97 -19.32
C GLN A 6 -33.12 32.04 -18.12
N LEU A 7 -32.00 31.70 -17.47
CA LEU A 7 -31.99 30.82 -16.29
C LEU A 7 -32.71 31.45 -15.08
N LYS A 8 -32.49 32.74 -14.83
CA LYS A 8 -33.12 33.46 -13.69
C LYS A 8 -34.64 33.35 -13.65
N PRO A 9 -35.40 33.69 -14.70
CA PRO A 9 -36.86 33.59 -14.68
C PRO A 9 -37.37 32.13 -14.60
N GLU A 10 -36.69 31.18 -15.25
CA GLU A 10 -37.08 29.76 -15.18
C GLU A 10 -36.83 29.18 -13.77
N LEU A 11 -35.78 29.65 -13.06
CA LEU A 11 -35.54 29.30 -11.65
C LEU A 11 -36.61 29.90 -10.74
N GLN A 12 -36.91 31.19 -10.87
CA GLN A 12 -37.89 31.90 -10.04
C GLN A 12 -39.32 31.36 -10.21
N SER A 13 -39.64 30.85 -11.40
CA SER A 13 -40.94 30.21 -11.68
C SER A 13 -41.04 28.76 -11.20
N GLY A 14 -39.98 28.19 -10.60
CA GLY A 14 -39.99 26.82 -10.09
C GLY A 14 -39.96 25.73 -11.17
N LYS A 15 -39.56 26.09 -12.41
CA LYS A 15 -39.47 25.15 -13.54
C LYS A 15 -38.18 24.35 -13.58
N ILE A 16 -37.26 24.61 -12.65
CA ILE A 16 -35.96 23.93 -12.57
C ILE A 16 -35.81 23.20 -11.24
N PHE A 17 -36.06 23.89 -10.12
CA PHE A 17 -35.97 23.34 -8.78
C PHE A 17 -37.27 23.51 -8.00
N ASN A 18 -37.51 22.61 -7.05
CA ASN A 18 -38.61 22.73 -6.10
C ASN A 18 -38.36 23.90 -5.15
N LEU A 19 -39.20 24.94 -5.21
CA LEU A 19 -39.06 26.18 -4.44
C LEU A 19 -39.26 26.01 -2.93
N THR A 20 -39.93 24.95 -2.49
CA THR A 20 -40.15 24.65 -1.07
C THR A 20 -38.91 24.01 -0.44
N GLU A 21 -38.21 23.18 -1.20
CA GLU A 21 -37.06 22.40 -0.71
C GLU A 21 -35.71 23.06 -1.06
N THR A 22 -35.68 23.87 -2.11
CA THR A 22 -34.46 24.52 -2.61
C THR A 22 -34.50 26.03 -2.38
N ASN A 23 -33.55 26.56 -1.62
CA ASN A 23 -33.40 28.00 -1.44
C ASN A 23 -32.69 28.63 -2.65
N ILE A 24 -33.49 29.18 -3.57
CA ILE A 24 -33.02 29.79 -4.82
C ILE A 24 -32.04 30.96 -4.59
N ASN A 25 -32.10 31.66 -3.47
CA ASN A 25 -31.18 32.77 -3.18
C ASN A 25 -29.73 32.31 -2.99
N ASN A 26 -29.53 31.03 -2.61
CA ASN A 26 -28.21 30.45 -2.43
C ASN A 26 -27.68 29.78 -3.72
N VAL A 27 -28.52 29.66 -4.75
CA VAL A 27 -28.15 29.01 -6.01
C VAL A 27 -27.24 29.94 -6.81
N LYS A 28 -26.04 29.46 -7.12
CA LYS A 28 -25.07 30.23 -7.90
C LYS A 28 -25.25 30.00 -9.40
N ILE A 29 -25.80 31.02 -10.06
CA ILE A 29 -25.97 31.04 -11.52
C ILE A 29 -24.67 31.51 -12.17
N GLN A 30 -24.26 30.79 -13.21
CA GLN A 30 -23.12 31.09 -14.08
C GLN A 30 -23.63 31.61 -15.44
N PRO A 31 -22.77 32.11 -16.34
CA PRO A 31 -23.20 32.66 -17.63
C PRO A 31 -24.12 31.76 -18.46
N SER A 32 -23.97 30.44 -18.31
CA SER A 32 -24.76 29.44 -19.04
C SER A 32 -24.97 28.13 -18.27
N SER A 33 -24.82 28.13 -16.95
CA SER A 33 -25.02 26.94 -16.13
C SER A 33 -25.39 27.31 -14.70
N ILE A 34 -25.71 26.32 -13.88
CA ILE A 34 -25.96 26.48 -12.45
C ILE A 34 -24.98 25.59 -11.70
N ASP A 35 -24.27 26.13 -10.71
CA ASP A 35 -23.42 25.32 -9.84
C ASP A 35 -24.33 24.50 -8.88
N LEU A 36 -24.08 23.20 -8.78
CA LEU A 36 -24.78 22.29 -7.85
C LEU A 36 -23.89 21.96 -6.65
N THR A 37 -24.50 21.85 -5.47
CA THR A 37 -23.79 21.84 -4.19
C THR A 37 -24.10 20.62 -3.33
N VAL A 38 -23.14 20.23 -2.49
CA VAL A 38 -23.25 19.03 -1.64
C VAL A 38 -24.17 19.29 -0.45
N LYS A 39 -25.14 18.39 -0.22
CA LYS A 39 -25.96 18.31 1.00
C LYS A 39 -25.37 17.31 1.98
N PHE A 40 -25.19 16.07 1.54
CA PHE A 40 -24.63 15.00 2.35
C PHE A 40 -23.58 14.20 1.59
N ILE A 41 -22.60 13.69 2.34
CA ILE A 41 -21.56 12.79 1.86
C ILE A 41 -21.81 11.42 2.47
N HIS A 42 -22.01 10.43 1.61
CA HIS A 42 -22.19 9.04 1.97
C HIS A 42 -20.91 8.26 1.65
N ILE A 43 -20.41 7.54 2.65
CA ILE A 43 -19.24 6.67 2.50
C ILE A 43 -19.78 5.24 2.37
N PRO A 44 -19.51 4.53 1.27
CA PRO A 44 -19.96 3.16 1.11
C PRO A 44 -19.53 2.26 2.28
N GLY A 45 -20.43 1.38 2.71
CA GLY A 45 -20.25 0.54 3.89
C GLY A 45 -20.44 1.23 5.25
N LYS A 46 -20.71 2.55 5.29
CA LYS A 46 -21.05 3.27 6.53
C LYS A 46 -22.51 3.72 6.48
N LYS A 47 -23.24 3.54 7.60
CA LYS A 47 -24.66 3.92 7.71
C LYS A 47 -24.88 5.43 7.86
N ASN A 48 -23.90 6.15 8.41
CA ASN A 48 -24.07 7.57 8.74
C ASN A 48 -23.59 8.47 7.61
N THR A 49 -24.37 9.52 7.34
CA THR A 49 -23.98 10.61 6.45
C THR A 49 -23.02 11.58 7.14
N LYS A 50 -22.26 12.32 6.33
CA LYS A 50 -21.34 13.36 6.80
C LYS A 50 -21.59 14.69 6.08
N LYS A 51 -21.27 15.78 6.77
CA LYS A 51 -21.21 17.14 6.21
C LYS A 51 -19.81 17.55 5.75
N SER A 52 -18.80 16.75 6.06
CA SER A 52 -17.40 16.97 5.70
C SER A 52 -16.69 15.63 5.62
N HIS A 53 -15.86 15.44 4.61
CA HIS A 53 -15.03 14.25 4.46
C HIS A 53 -13.78 14.56 3.64
N THR A 54 -12.66 13.96 4.05
CA THR A 54 -11.43 13.95 3.28
C THR A 54 -11.42 12.67 2.46
N ILE A 55 -11.54 12.81 1.14
CA ILE A 55 -11.52 11.68 0.21
C ILE A 55 -10.06 11.27 -0.01
N GLU A 56 -9.70 10.09 0.45
CA GLU A 56 -8.35 9.52 0.29
C GLU A 56 -8.12 9.05 -1.16
N PRO A 57 -6.87 8.98 -1.65
CA PRO A 57 -6.56 8.37 -2.94
C PRO A 57 -7.18 6.97 -3.09
N GLY A 58 -7.92 6.77 -4.19
CA GLY A 58 -8.66 5.54 -4.49
C GLY A 58 -10.04 5.42 -3.84
N GLU A 59 -10.36 6.28 -2.86
CA GLU A 59 -11.65 6.24 -2.16
C GLU A 59 -12.81 6.70 -3.05
N THR A 60 -13.95 6.03 -2.89
CA THR A 60 -15.21 6.34 -3.57
C THR A 60 -16.21 6.91 -2.56
N VAL A 61 -16.92 7.97 -2.93
CA VAL A 61 -18.00 8.57 -2.14
C VAL A 61 -19.23 8.83 -3.01
N ILE A 62 -20.41 8.78 -2.38
CA ILE A 62 -21.68 9.18 -3.00
C ILE A 62 -22.13 10.50 -2.36
N LEU A 63 -22.46 11.49 -3.19
CA LEU A 63 -22.93 12.79 -2.76
C LEU A 63 -24.43 12.92 -3.00
N GLU A 64 -25.17 13.35 -1.99
CA GLU A 64 -26.52 13.89 -2.14
C GLU A 64 -26.41 15.40 -2.37
N LEU A 65 -27.12 15.94 -3.36
CA LEU A 65 -27.10 17.37 -3.69
C LEU A 65 -28.15 18.17 -2.90
N ASN A 66 -27.91 19.48 -2.72
CA ASN A 66 -28.87 20.38 -2.07
C ASN A 66 -30.03 20.73 -2.99
N GLU A 67 -29.80 20.77 -4.29
CA GLU A 67 -30.81 21.20 -5.26
C GLU A 67 -31.78 20.06 -5.57
N VAL A 68 -33.05 20.24 -5.18
CA VAL A 68 -34.13 19.29 -5.47
C VAL A 68 -34.77 19.68 -6.79
N PHE A 69 -34.65 18.82 -7.79
CA PHE A 69 -35.09 19.09 -9.15
C PHE A 69 -36.62 19.07 -9.24
N SER A 70 -37.15 19.95 -10.07
CA SER A 70 -38.52 19.98 -10.52
C SER A 70 -38.53 20.56 -11.94
N LEU A 71 -37.92 19.83 -12.87
CA LEU A 71 -37.82 20.26 -14.26
C LEU A 71 -39.22 20.30 -14.90
N SER A 72 -39.51 21.36 -15.66
CA SER A 72 -40.71 21.37 -16.51
C SER A 72 -40.56 20.37 -17.67
N ASN A 73 -41.66 20.03 -18.31
CA ASN A 73 -41.67 19.14 -19.49
C ASN A 73 -40.99 19.75 -20.73
N GLU A 74 -40.54 21.00 -20.65
CA GLU A 74 -39.92 21.76 -21.74
C GLU A 74 -38.40 21.96 -21.53
N ILE A 75 -37.87 21.54 -20.38
CA ILE A 75 -36.47 21.79 -19.99
C ILE A 75 -35.77 20.47 -19.70
N SER A 76 -34.69 20.19 -20.41
CA SER A 76 -33.75 19.09 -20.12
C SER A 76 -32.47 19.66 -19.49
N GLY A 77 -31.81 18.84 -18.68
CA GLY A 77 -30.53 19.13 -18.06
C GLY A 77 -29.41 18.18 -18.49
N ILE A 78 -28.16 18.63 -18.38
CA ILE A 78 -26.98 17.75 -18.34
C ILE A 78 -26.11 18.18 -17.17
N VAL A 79 -25.69 17.22 -16.36
CA VAL A 79 -24.81 17.45 -15.20
C VAL A 79 -23.38 17.08 -15.56
N PHE A 80 -22.47 18.04 -15.40
CA PHE A 80 -21.02 17.84 -15.58
C PHE A 80 -20.26 18.15 -14.27
N PRO A 81 -19.12 17.48 -14.00
CA PRO A 81 -18.24 17.87 -12.92
C PRO A 81 -17.68 19.29 -13.16
N LYS A 82 -17.41 20.02 -12.08
CA LYS A 82 -16.63 21.26 -12.20
C LYS A 82 -15.20 20.93 -12.63
N ASN A 83 -14.65 21.75 -13.53
CA ASN A 83 -13.27 21.59 -14.01
C ASN A 83 -12.24 21.58 -12.86
N THR A 84 -12.49 22.33 -11.78
CA THR A 84 -11.64 22.32 -10.58
C THR A 84 -11.60 20.94 -9.91
N LEU A 85 -12.72 20.21 -9.91
CA LEU A 85 -12.83 18.86 -9.37
C LEU A 85 -11.95 17.91 -10.20
N SER A 86 -12.11 17.94 -11.52
CA SER A 86 -11.32 17.13 -12.45
C SER A 86 -9.82 17.44 -12.41
N LYS A 87 -9.44 18.72 -12.27
CA LYS A 87 -8.03 19.14 -12.13
C LYS A 87 -7.37 18.62 -10.86
N ASN A 88 -8.14 18.40 -9.80
CA ASN A 88 -7.66 17.79 -8.56
C ASN A 88 -7.72 16.25 -8.60
N GLY A 89 -7.85 15.66 -9.80
CA GLY A 89 -7.90 14.20 -9.98
C GLY A 89 -9.17 13.54 -9.44
N ILE A 90 -10.23 14.30 -9.20
CA ILE A 90 -11.51 13.75 -8.75
C ILE A 90 -12.38 13.45 -9.98
N ILE A 91 -12.77 12.19 -10.13
CA ILE A 91 -13.59 11.70 -11.23
C ILE A 91 -15.03 11.56 -10.77
N MET A 92 -15.96 12.11 -11.55
CA MET A 92 -17.38 11.82 -11.43
C MET A 92 -17.74 10.66 -12.35
N THR A 93 -18.29 9.57 -11.80
CA THR A 93 -18.55 8.33 -12.57
C THR A 93 -19.96 8.24 -13.15
N ASN A 94 -20.88 9.11 -12.71
CA ASN A 94 -22.25 9.18 -13.22
C ASN A 94 -22.64 10.57 -13.76
N PRO A 95 -21.85 11.21 -14.64
CA PRO A 95 -22.33 12.39 -15.36
C PRO A 95 -23.55 11.97 -16.19
N GLY A 96 -24.59 12.81 -16.22
CA GLY A 96 -25.88 12.35 -16.71
C GLY A 96 -26.75 13.43 -17.32
N HIS A 97 -27.52 13.02 -18.33
CA HIS A 97 -28.69 13.72 -18.79
C HIS A 97 -29.78 13.66 -17.72
N VAL A 98 -30.51 14.76 -17.54
CA VAL A 98 -31.68 14.88 -16.69
C VAL A 98 -32.87 15.11 -17.60
N ASP A 99 -33.77 14.15 -17.66
CA ASP A 99 -34.92 14.20 -18.56
C ASP A 99 -35.88 15.34 -18.20
N PRO A 100 -36.55 15.96 -19.19
CA PRO A 100 -37.62 16.90 -18.92
C PRO A 100 -38.71 16.28 -18.04
N GLY A 101 -39.29 17.08 -17.15
CA GLY A 101 -40.26 16.58 -16.17
C GLY A 101 -39.66 15.85 -14.97
N TYR A 102 -38.35 15.65 -14.89
CA TYR A 102 -37.71 15.01 -13.74
C TYR A 102 -37.94 15.78 -12.44
N LYS A 103 -38.31 15.05 -11.39
CA LYS A 103 -38.51 15.56 -10.03
C LYS A 103 -37.73 14.71 -9.04
N GLY A 104 -37.02 15.34 -8.11
CA GLY A 104 -36.28 14.64 -7.06
C GLY A 104 -34.85 15.13 -6.91
N ILE A 105 -34.12 14.52 -5.97
CA ILE A 105 -32.71 14.80 -5.77
C ILE A 105 -31.86 14.16 -6.87
N LEU A 106 -30.62 14.62 -7.02
CA LEU A 106 -29.60 13.90 -7.77
C LEU A 106 -28.48 13.46 -6.85
N THR A 107 -27.89 12.30 -7.17
CA THR A 107 -26.72 11.76 -6.49
C THR A 107 -25.52 11.79 -7.42
N LEU A 108 -24.34 12.15 -6.92
CA LEU A 108 -23.09 12.15 -7.69
C LEU A 108 -22.10 11.17 -7.09
N TYR A 109 -21.43 10.39 -7.93
CA TYR A 109 -20.47 9.38 -7.50
C TYR A 109 -19.08 9.89 -7.83
N LEU A 110 -18.26 10.07 -6.79
CA LEU A 110 -16.91 10.60 -6.93
C LEU A 110 -15.88 9.53 -6.56
N VAL A 111 -14.79 9.50 -7.31
CA VAL A 111 -13.59 8.70 -7.03
C VAL A 111 -12.38 9.63 -7.01
N ASN A 112 -11.56 9.57 -5.97
CA ASN A 112 -10.29 10.28 -5.96
C ASN A 112 -9.22 9.46 -6.70
N MET A 113 -8.87 9.87 -7.91
CA MET A 113 -7.81 9.26 -8.71
C MET A 113 -6.48 10.02 -8.61
N SER A 114 -6.40 11.03 -7.76
CA SER A 114 -5.17 11.76 -7.50
C SER A 114 -4.27 11.00 -6.52
N LYS A 115 -3.07 11.55 -6.27
CA LYS A 115 -2.16 11.06 -5.22
C LYS A 115 -2.34 11.78 -3.88
N GLU A 116 -3.24 12.76 -3.84
CA GLU A 116 -3.42 13.66 -2.69
C GLU A 116 -4.81 13.51 -2.08
N ASN A 117 -4.92 13.87 -0.81
CA ASN A 117 -6.20 13.93 -0.13
C ASN A 117 -7.03 15.10 -0.66
N PHE A 118 -8.33 14.88 -0.90
CA PHE A 118 -9.24 15.93 -1.33
C PHE A 118 -10.31 16.21 -0.27
N ASN A 119 -10.35 17.44 0.22
CA ASN A 119 -11.32 17.85 1.24
C ASN A 119 -12.63 18.30 0.59
N LEU A 120 -13.73 17.69 1.00
CA LEU A 120 -15.07 18.03 0.54
C LEU A 120 -15.98 18.36 1.73
N ARG A 121 -16.80 19.41 1.59
CA ARG A 121 -17.74 19.87 2.62
C ARG A 121 -19.13 20.11 2.04
N GLU A 122 -20.11 20.12 2.92
CA GLU A 122 -21.46 20.61 2.66
C GLU A 122 -21.39 22.01 2.04
N LYS A 123 -22.24 22.25 1.04
CA LYS A 123 -22.33 23.47 0.21
C LYS A 123 -21.16 23.70 -0.75
N ASP A 124 -20.11 22.86 -0.76
CA ASP A 124 -19.11 22.95 -1.81
C ASP A 124 -19.79 22.66 -3.17
N ALA A 125 -19.54 23.54 -4.13
CA ALA A 125 -20.02 23.35 -5.49
C ALA A 125 -19.15 22.30 -6.19
N VAL A 126 -19.77 21.20 -6.64
CA VAL A 126 -19.08 20.02 -7.20
C VAL A 126 -19.43 19.76 -8.67
N ALA A 127 -20.62 20.19 -9.10
CA ALA A 127 -21.10 19.96 -10.45
C ALA A 127 -21.70 21.23 -11.05
N ARG A 128 -21.95 21.18 -12.36
CA ARG A 128 -22.65 22.21 -13.12
C ARG A 128 -23.79 21.58 -13.89
N LEU A 129 -24.95 22.22 -13.79
CA LEU A 129 -26.14 21.90 -14.55
C LEU A 129 -26.21 22.80 -15.78
N LEU A 130 -26.19 22.19 -16.96
CA LEU A 130 -26.43 22.85 -18.25
C LEU A 130 -27.88 22.57 -18.64
N LEU A 131 -28.64 23.61 -18.97
CA LEU A 131 -30.07 23.47 -19.26
C LEU A 131 -30.38 23.79 -20.73
N PHE A 132 -31.33 23.08 -21.30
CA PHE A 132 -31.73 23.17 -22.69
C PHE A 132 -33.25 23.18 -22.78
N LYS A 133 -33.81 24.02 -23.65
CA LYS A 133 -35.22 23.90 -24.04
C LYS A 133 -35.38 22.80 -25.07
N THR A 134 -36.40 21.98 -24.90
CA THR A 134 -36.81 21.03 -25.92
C THR A 134 -37.44 21.77 -27.11
N SER A 135 -37.48 21.13 -28.28
CA SER A 135 -38.12 21.70 -29.47
C SER A 135 -39.64 21.80 -29.34
N SER A 136 -40.22 20.95 -28.48
CA SER A 136 -41.65 20.94 -28.12
C SER A 136 -41.81 20.35 -26.71
N PRO A 137 -42.93 20.64 -26.00
CA PRO A 137 -43.21 20.03 -24.71
C PRO A 137 -43.20 18.50 -24.79
N THR A 138 -42.60 17.84 -23.81
CA THR A 138 -42.53 16.38 -23.73
C THR A 138 -43.63 15.81 -22.83
N ASN A 139 -43.79 14.49 -22.86
CA ASN A 139 -44.64 13.77 -21.90
C ASN A 139 -44.09 13.78 -20.46
N GLY A 140 -42.88 14.30 -20.26
CA GLY A 140 -42.19 14.31 -18.98
C GLY A 140 -41.64 12.93 -18.58
N TYR A 141 -40.67 12.94 -17.69
CA TYR A 141 -40.08 11.77 -17.07
C TYR A 141 -41.13 10.99 -16.25
N GLN A 142 -41.25 9.69 -16.50
CA GLN A 142 -42.23 8.80 -15.86
C GLN A 142 -41.60 7.85 -14.82
N GLY A 143 -40.29 7.99 -14.56
CA GLY A 143 -39.59 7.15 -13.60
C GLY A 143 -39.70 7.65 -12.16
N PRO A 144 -38.92 7.07 -11.25
CA PRO A 144 -38.98 7.42 -9.83
C PRO A 144 -38.56 8.86 -9.53
N SER A 145 -39.20 9.46 -8.54
CA SER A 145 -38.83 10.77 -7.99
C SER A 145 -38.18 10.63 -6.61
N PRO A 146 -36.88 10.33 -6.55
CA PRO A 146 -36.21 10.09 -5.27
C PRO A 146 -36.12 11.38 -4.44
N ILE A 147 -36.43 11.26 -3.14
CA ILE A 147 -36.32 12.36 -2.16
C ILE A 147 -35.00 12.25 -1.37
N GLN A 148 -34.40 11.06 -1.35
CA GLN A 148 -33.16 10.72 -0.64
C GLN A 148 -32.38 9.67 -1.44
N VAL A 149 -31.11 9.48 -1.08
CA VAL A 149 -30.27 8.42 -1.67
C VAL A 149 -30.91 7.05 -1.44
N ASP A 150 -30.97 6.23 -2.49
CA ASP A 150 -31.48 4.87 -2.37
C ASP A 150 -30.46 3.97 -1.65
N GLN A 151 -30.91 3.25 -0.63
CA GLN A 151 -30.08 2.34 0.16
C GLN A 151 -29.41 1.28 -0.72
N SER A 152 -30.10 0.82 -1.76
CA SER A 152 -29.53 -0.16 -2.71
C SER A 152 -28.34 0.43 -3.49
N GLN A 153 -28.30 1.75 -3.71
CA GLN A 153 -27.15 2.42 -4.33
C GLN A 153 -25.95 2.41 -3.37
N LEU A 154 -26.18 2.65 -2.09
CA LEU A 154 -25.14 2.64 -1.06
C LEU A 154 -24.53 1.25 -0.87
N GLU A 155 -25.34 0.19 -0.95
CA GLU A 155 -24.91 -1.20 -0.77
C GLU A 155 -24.16 -1.75 -1.99
N ARG A 156 -24.48 -1.28 -3.20
CA ARG A 156 -23.82 -1.72 -4.44
C ARG A 156 -22.42 -1.12 -4.61
N MET A 157 -22.13 0.01 -3.97
CA MET A 157 -20.86 0.70 -4.13
C MET A 157 -19.81 0.22 -3.13
N GLY A 158 -18.58 0.03 -3.62
CA GLY A 158 -17.42 -0.27 -2.77
C GLY A 158 -16.82 0.99 -2.15
N LYS A 159 -16.05 0.84 -1.07
CA LYS A 159 -15.32 1.95 -0.44
C LYS A 159 -14.22 2.50 -1.36
N ASP A 160 -13.64 1.65 -2.20
CA ASP A 160 -12.63 2.04 -3.17
C ASP A 160 -13.03 1.66 -4.61
N PHE A 161 -12.23 2.11 -5.56
CA PHE A 161 -12.41 1.72 -6.95
C PHE A 161 -12.13 0.22 -7.14
N ALA A 162 -13.13 -0.54 -7.57
CA ALA A 162 -13.04 -1.95 -7.94
C ALA A 162 -12.67 -2.95 -6.82
N GLY A 163 -12.77 -2.58 -5.53
CA GLY A 163 -12.49 -3.48 -4.41
C GLY A 163 -11.00 -3.80 -4.28
N LEU A 164 -10.13 -2.81 -4.50
CA LEU A 164 -8.68 -3.01 -4.50
C LEU A 164 -8.18 -3.45 -3.12
N ASP A 165 -8.75 -2.92 -2.06
CA ASP A 165 -8.54 -3.31 -0.66
C ASP A 165 -8.68 -4.82 -0.42
N THR A 166 -9.64 -5.47 -1.09
CA THR A 166 -9.87 -6.91 -0.98
C THR A 166 -9.07 -7.72 -2.01
N ARG A 167 -8.87 -7.20 -3.22
CA ARG A 167 -8.19 -7.91 -4.32
C ARG A 167 -6.67 -7.94 -4.17
N ILE A 168 -6.05 -6.86 -3.69
CA ILE A 168 -4.59 -6.74 -3.56
C ILE A 168 -4.04 -7.78 -2.57
N PRO A 169 -4.57 -7.95 -1.34
CA PRO A 169 -4.07 -8.96 -0.42
C PRO A 169 -4.18 -10.39 -0.96
N VAL A 170 -5.27 -10.70 -1.69
CA VAL A 170 -5.47 -12.02 -2.31
C VAL A 170 -4.42 -12.27 -3.41
N ALA A 171 -4.12 -11.26 -4.23
CA ALA A 171 -3.08 -11.35 -5.25
C ALA A 171 -1.69 -11.52 -4.63
N ILE A 172 -1.37 -10.74 -3.59
CA ILE A 172 -0.11 -10.83 -2.85
C ILE A 172 0.04 -12.21 -2.21
N GLY A 173 -1.00 -12.73 -1.55
CA GLY A 173 -0.98 -14.05 -0.92
C GLY A 173 -0.68 -15.18 -1.92
N LYS A 174 -1.26 -15.11 -3.12
CA LYS A 174 -0.95 -16.07 -4.21
C LYS A 174 0.52 -15.99 -4.64
N VAL A 175 1.09 -14.80 -4.75
CA VAL A 175 2.51 -14.63 -5.10
C VAL A 175 3.43 -15.15 -3.99
N LEU A 176 3.16 -14.76 -2.73
CA LEU A 176 3.94 -15.19 -1.57
C LEU A 176 3.91 -16.71 -1.39
N SER A 177 2.75 -17.36 -1.60
CA SER A 177 2.63 -18.83 -1.47
C SER A 177 3.49 -19.60 -2.48
N LYS A 178 3.80 -19.01 -3.64
CA LYS A 178 4.70 -19.64 -4.62
C LYS A 178 6.16 -19.51 -4.21
N TRP A 179 6.52 -18.35 -3.64
CA TRP A 179 7.89 -18.08 -3.19
C TRP A 179 8.23 -18.77 -1.88
N SER A 180 7.25 -18.98 -1.00
CA SER A 180 7.47 -19.61 0.31
C SER A 180 8.06 -21.01 0.18
N VAL A 181 7.59 -21.83 -0.78
CA VAL A 181 8.13 -23.17 -1.03
C VAL A 181 9.62 -23.11 -1.38
N GLY A 182 10.02 -22.21 -2.28
CA GLY A 182 11.43 -22.03 -2.64
C GLY A 182 12.28 -21.54 -1.46
N LEU A 183 11.75 -20.62 -0.66
CA LEU A 183 12.44 -20.11 0.53
C LEU A 183 12.62 -21.20 1.59
N PHE A 184 11.60 -22.04 1.83
CA PHE A 184 11.69 -23.16 2.76
C PHE A 184 12.76 -24.18 2.32
N VAL A 185 12.84 -24.49 1.02
CA VAL A 185 13.88 -25.39 0.48
C VAL A 185 15.28 -24.80 0.68
N LEU A 186 15.47 -23.50 0.40
CA LEU A 186 16.74 -22.82 0.62
C LEU A 186 17.17 -22.82 2.10
N VAL A 187 16.25 -22.51 3.01
CA VAL A 187 16.52 -22.52 4.45
C VAL A 187 16.85 -23.93 4.92
N ALA A 188 16.10 -24.94 4.47
CA ALA A 188 16.38 -26.34 4.79
C ALA A 188 17.77 -26.80 4.30
N LEU A 189 18.18 -26.38 3.09
CA LEU A 189 19.53 -26.62 2.57
C LEU A 189 20.60 -25.94 3.42
N MET A 190 20.42 -24.67 3.78
CA MET A 190 21.36 -23.94 4.64
C MET A 190 21.50 -24.60 6.01
N LEU A 191 20.39 -24.97 6.64
CA LEU A 191 20.39 -25.68 7.93
C LEU A 191 21.08 -27.05 7.82
N SER A 192 20.87 -27.77 6.71
CA SER A 192 21.53 -29.06 6.46
C SER A 192 23.04 -28.90 6.31
N ILE A 193 23.49 -27.88 5.56
CA ILE A 193 24.91 -27.57 5.39
C ILE A 193 25.56 -27.21 6.73
N VAL A 194 24.92 -26.34 7.53
CA VAL A 194 25.41 -25.96 8.86
C VAL A 194 25.47 -27.17 9.80
N GLY A 195 24.43 -28.02 9.78
CA GLY A 195 24.37 -29.24 10.58
C GLY A 195 25.48 -30.23 10.28
N LEU A 196 25.95 -30.31 9.03
CA LEU A 196 27.10 -31.14 8.64
C LEU A 196 28.44 -30.45 8.91
N ALA A 197 28.53 -29.13 8.70
CA ALA A 197 29.77 -28.39 8.86
C ALA A 197 30.22 -28.29 10.32
N VAL A 198 29.30 -28.15 11.27
CA VAL A 198 29.63 -27.98 12.71
C VAL A 198 30.37 -29.20 13.30
N PRO A 199 29.89 -30.45 13.15
CA PRO A 199 30.61 -31.63 13.63
C PRO A 199 31.97 -31.81 12.94
N VAL A 200 32.05 -31.59 11.62
CA VAL A 200 33.31 -31.69 10.88
C VAL A 200 34.32 -30.66 11.38
N ALA A 201 33.92 -29.40 11.51
CA ALA A 201 34.77 -28.35 12.07
C ALA A 201 35.20 -28.66 13.52
N PHE A 202 34.30 -29.20 14.34
CA PHE A 202 34.61 -29.61 15.71
C PHE A 202 35.66 -30.71 15.75
N THR A 203 35.49 -31.80 14.99
CA THR A 203 36.45 -32.92 14.94
C THR A 203 37.83 -32.51 14.44
N ILE A 204 37.89 -31.65 13.43
CA ILE A 204 39.15 -31.11 12.91
C ILE A 204 39.80 -30.25 13.99
N THR A 205 39.07 -29.30 14.57
CA THR A 205 39.62 -28.37 15.57
C THR A 205 40.09 -29.10 16.83
N SER A 206 39.33 -30.09 17.33
CA SER A 206 39.73 -30.89 18.49
C SER A 206 40.99 -31.72 18.20
N SER A 207 41.08 -32.34 17.02
CA SER A 207 42.26 -33.10 16.59
C SER A 207 43.50 -32.22 16.49
N TYR A 208 43.38 -31.00 15.93
CA TYR A 208 44.50 -30.05 15.91
C TYR A 208 44.93 -29.63 17.32
N LEU A 209 43.98 -29.36 18.22
CA LEU A 209 44.26 -29.00 19.60
C LEU A 209 45.00 -30.13 20.34
N ASP A 210 44.55 -31.37 20.24
CA ASP A 210 45.18 -32.50 20.91
C ASP A 210 46.58 -32.78 20.36
N ASN A 211 46.74 -32.78 19.02
CA ASN A 211 48.07 -32.92 18.40
C ASN A 211 49.06 -31.83 18.85
N THR A 212 48.61 -30.58 19.02
CA THR A 212 49.49 -29.51 19.52
C THR A 212 49.90 -29.68 20.98
N LYS A 213 49.04 -30.28 21.82
CA LYS A 213 49.39 -30.62 23.21
C LYS A 213 50.42 -31.74 23.24
N ASP A 214 50.21 -32.78 22.43
CA ASP A 214 51.12 -33.93 22.35
C ASP A 214 52.50 -33.52 21.82
N LEU A 215 52.54 -32.65 20.80
CA LEU A 215 53.79 -32.07 20.29
C LEU A 215 54.54 -31.29 21.40
N LYS A 216 53.84 -30.46 22.18
CA LYS A 216 54.45 -29.72 23.29
C LYS A 216 54.99 -30.66 24.38
N GLN A 217 54.26 -31.73 24.69
CA GLN A 217 54.70 -32.71 25.69
C GLN A 217 55.94 -33.49 25.20
N ASN A 218 55.94 -33.94 23.94
CA ASN A 218 57.08 -34.63 23.34
C ASN A 218 58.33 -33.75 23.29
N ILE A 219 58.19 -32.47 22.94
CA ILE A 219 59.31 -31.50 22.97
C ILE A 219 59.85 -31.37 24.39
N LYS A 220 58.98 -31.24 25.40
CA LYS A 220 59.38 -31.14 26.81
C LYS A 220 60.11 -32.40 27.30
N ASP A 221 59.62 -33.59 26.92
CA ASP A 221 60.26 -34.85 27.26
C ASP A 221 61.63 -35.01 26.57
N GLN A 222 61.76 -34.52 25.34
CA GLN A 222 63.04 -34.44 24.62
C GLN A 222 64.02 -33.49 25.29
N GLU A 223 63.58 -32.29 25.69
CA GLU A 223 64.41 -31.33 26.44
C GLU A 223 64.93 -31.95 27.75
N GLN A 224 64.09 -32.66 28.49
CA GLN A 224 64.50 -33.37 29.71
C GLN A 224 65.50 -34.49 29.43
N LYS A 225 65.32 -35.26 28.35
CA LYS A 225 66.29 -36.29 27.92
C LYS A 225 67.63 -35.68 27.52
N ILE A 226 67.62 -34.58 26.78
CA ILE A 226 68.83 -33.84 26.38
C ILE A 226 69.55 -33.32 27.62
N GLU A 227 68.83 -32.74 28.58
CA GLU A 227 69.41 -32.26 29.82
C GLU A 227 70.05 -33.40 30.63
N LYS A 228 69.38 -34.56 30.70
CA LYS A 228 69.90 -35.76 31.36
C LYS A 228 71.17 -36.30 30.69
N LEU A 229 71.17 -36.40 29.36
CA LEU A 229 72.34 -36.80 28.56
C LEU A 229 73.50 -35.83 28.74
N ASN A 230 73.24 -34.52 28.74
CA ASN A 230 74.28 -33.51 28.98
C ASN A 230 74.89 -33.65 30.38
N LYS A 231 74.07 -33.89 31.41
CA LYS A 231 74.57 -34.19 32.77
C LYS A 231 75.44 -35.46 32.78
N GLU A 232 75.03 -36.50 32.04
CA GLU A 232 75.77 -37.77 31.95
C GLU A 232 77.10 -37.61 31.19
N ILE A 233 77.15 -36.81 30.12
CA ILE A 233 78.38 -36.44 29.41
C ILE A 233 79.33 -35.64 30.31
N ILE A 234 78.82 -34.70 31.12
CA ILE A 234 79.64 -33.97 32.10
C ILE A 234 80.23 -34.92 33.14
N ILE A 235 79.47 -35.91 33.60
CA ILE A 235 79.93 -36.95 34.53
C ILE A 235 80.98 -37.87 33.87
N LEU A 236 80.87 -38.15 32.57
CA LEU A 236 81.84 -38.97 31.83
C LEU A 236 83.12 -38.19 31.53
N ASN A 237 83.03 -36.92 31.14
CA ASN A 237 84.19 -36.05 30.89
C ASN A 237 84.94 -35.67 32.17
N SER A 238 84.32 -35.83 33.35
CA SER A 238 85.00 -35.69 34.65
C SER A 238 85.69 -36.97 35.12
N ARG A 239 85.63 -38.06 34.34
CA ARG A 239 86.46 -39.26 34.53
C ARG A 239 87.64 -39.20 33.55
N GLU A 240 88.82 -38.85 34.07
CA GLU A 240 90.08 -38.82 33.30
C GLU A 240 90.41 -40.18 32.62
N PRO A 241 91.11 -40.18 31.48
CA PRO A 241 91.57 -41.41 30.83
C PRO A 241 92.63 -42.13 31.68
N LYS A 242 92.46 -43.44 31.89
CA LYS A 242 93.44 -44.30 32.58
C LYS A 242 94.78 -44.35 31.80
N PRO A 243 95.93 -44.41 32.49
CA PRO A 243 97.25 -44.30 31.88
C PRO A 243 97.60 -45.53 31.02
N SER A 244 98.22 -45.26 29.86
CA SER A 244 98.87 -46.27 29.04
C SER A 244 100.19 -46.70 29.69
N ALA A 245 100.33 -48.00 29.99
CA ALA A 245 101.54 -48.59 30.54
C ALA A 245 102.37 -49.28 29.43
N THR A 246 103.65 -48.94 29.40
CA THR A 246 104.73 -49.34 28.47
C THR A 246 105.07 -50.83 28.48
N ILE A 247 105.40 -51.43 27.31
CA ILE A 247 106.30 -52.60 27.23
C ILE A 247 107.34 -52.42 26.11
N SER A 248 108.60 -52.57 26.53
CA SER A 248 109.85 -52.71 25.76
C SER A 248 109.86 -53.92 24.84
N LYS A 249 110.43 -53.78 23.63
CA LYS A 249 110.99 -54.91 22.87
C LYS A 249 112.50 -54.75 22.74
N LYS A 250 113.21 -55.73 23.30
CA LYS A 250 114.67 -55.97 23.20
C LYS A 250 114.98 -56.63 21.84
N ALA A 251 116.15 -56.33 21.29
CA ALA A 251 116.64 -56.68 19.95
C ALA A 251 116.93 -58.17 19.72
N VAL A 252 116.92 -58.61 18.45
CA VAL A 252 117.81 -59.65 17.89
C VAL A 252 118.09 -59.36 16.40
N ASN A 253 119.39 -59.29 16.09
CA ASN A 253 120.14 -59.28 14.81
C ASN A 253 119.97 -58.10 13.84
#